data_AF-A0A8H7U6H4-F1
#
_entry.id   AF-A0A8H7U6H4-F1
#
_cell.length_a   1.000
_cell.length_b   1.000
_cell.length_c   1.000
_cell.angle_alpha   90.00
_cell.angle_beta   90.00
_cell.angle_gamma   90.00
#
_symmetry.space_group_name_H-M   'P 1'
#
loop_
_entity.id
_entity.type
_entity.pdbx_description
1 polymer ?
#
loop_
_entity_poly.entity_id
_entity_poly.type
_entity_poly.pdbx_seq_one_letter_code
_entity_poly.pdbx_strand_id
1 'polypeptide(L)'
;MGAVCCRPQPIDFDGDVNLFHFVLLRCVGKGAFGKVRVVQHKQTRNLYALKYINKAKCVKMKAVANIIQERRLLEEIDHAFVVNMRYAFQDDENCFFVLDLMLGGDLRFHLDRLGSLPEETVRFYMAELSSALAYLHDHRIIHRDLKPDNILLDEQGHAHLTDFNIAVHYTEHKQLTGVAGSMAYMAPEILAKRGYTFNIDWWSLGVCAYELIFGRRPFRGKTNSDLTYSIAKDPLRFPEDAESRCTRAGIQALRGFLERDPAKRMGWSPNEGMGALRRHAWFESIDWETLEDKKQTSPFIPDSKKANFDASHELEELLLEDNPLKARQRKVQDITSLSAEMRQMEEQFTPYDFKKMQRRSYYPQNQQLVSTATSSSGPASSRPVTPMTIANDGTQEDYALKHRGRSYDGYDADMPATPVTPVNPQMNQYVSEKDV
;
A
#
# COMPACT_ATOMS: atom_id res chain seq x y z
N MET A 1 10.87 18.23 49.80
CA MET A 1 10.05 17.01 49.73
C MET A 1 10.34 16.32 48.41
N GLY A 2 10.63 15.02 48.48
CA GLY A 2 11.35 14.28 47.43
C GLY A 2 10.66 14.25 46.07
N ALA A 3 11.49 14.38 45.04
CA ALA A 3 11.16 13.93 43.70
C ALA A 3 10.76 12.45 43.80
N VAL A 4 9.47 12.16 43.59
CA VAL A 4 8.99 10.81 43.36
C VAL A 4 9.65 10.36 42.06
N CYS A 5 10.78 9.67 42.21
CA CYS A 5 11.44 8.96 41.14
C CYS A 5 10.43 7.89 40.70
N CYS A 6 9.66 8.16 39.66
CA CYS A 6 8.76 7.20 39.05
C CYS A 6 9.60 6.03 38.56
N ARG A 7 9.79 5.01 39.42
CA ARG A 7 10.35 3.75 38.99
C ARG A 7 9.46 3.27 37.84
N PRO A 8 10.03 2.96 36.66
CA PRO A 8 9.24 2.42 35.58
C PRO A 8 8.53 1.18 36.11
N GLN A 9 7.20 1.18 36.03
CA GLN A 9 6.43 0.00 36.44
C GLN A 9 6.93 -1.21 35.64
N PRO A 10 7.08 -2.37 36.28
CA PRO A 10 7.46 -3.59 35.57
C PRO A 10 6.47 -3.83 34.42
N ILE A 11 6.99 -4.11 33.23
CA ILE A 11 6.15 -4.46 32.07
C ILE A 11 5.76 -5.92 32.24
N ASP A 12 4.46 -6.18 32.27
CA ASP A 12 3.91 -7.53 32.20
C ASP A 12 3.91 -8.01 30.75
N PHE A 13 4.85 -8.89 30.40
CA PHE A 13 4.97 -9.48 29.06
C PHE A 13 4.04 -10.70 28.85
N ASP A 14 3.46 -11.22 29.93
CA ASP A 14 2.55 -12.37 29.87
C ASP A 14 1.11 -11.92 29.61
N GLY A 15 0.75 -10.70 30.01
CA GLY A 15 -0.52 -10.04 29.74
C GLY A 15 -0.76 -9.62 28.28
N ASP A 16 -1.82 -8.83 28.10
CA ASP A 16 -2.22 -8.30 26.79
C ASP A 16 -1.21 -7.29 26.25
N VAL A 17 -0.88 -7.44 24.97
CA VAL A 17 0.03 -6.54 24.25
C VAL A 17 -0.50 -5.11 24.26
N ASN A 18 0.40 -4.16 24.50
CA ASN A 18 0.09 -2.73 24.55
C ASN A 18 1.35 -1.90 24.24
N LEU A 19 1.21 -0.57 24.15
CA LEU A 19 2.31 0.30 23.72
C LEU A 19 3.54 0.28 24.65
N PHE A 20 3.40 -0.10 25.93
CA PHE A 20 4.55 -0.23 26.83
C PHE A 20 5.49 -1.38 26.45
N HIS A 21 5.03 -2.36 25.67
CA HIS A 21 5.85 -3.47 25.17
C HIS A 21 6.88 -3.05 24.11
N PHE A 22 6.77 -1.83 23.58
CA PHE A 22 7.57 -1.36 22.46
C PHE A 22 8.43 -0.14 22.83
N VAL A 23 9.63 -0.07 22.25
CA VAL A 23 10.42 1.15 22.16
C VAL A 23 10.02 1.84 20.86
N LEU A 24 9.59 3.09 20.96
CA LEU A 24 9.21 3.88 19.78
C LEU A 24 10.45 4.51 19.16
N LEU A 25 10.72 4.18 17.89
CA LEU A 25 11.85 4.73 17.12
C LEU A 25 11.32 5.78 16.13
N ARG A 26 11.98 5.94 14.97
CA ARG A 26 11.69 6.99 13.99
C ARG A 26 10.38 6.78 13.21
N CYS A 27 9.75 7.86 12.75
CA CYS A 27 8.66 7.81 11.78
C CYS A 27 9.18 7.43 10.38
N VAL A 28 8.38 6.64 9.66
CA VAL A 28 8.69 6.15 8.31
C VAL A 28 7.56 6.40 7.31
N GLY A 29 6.40 6.88 7.75
CA GLY A 29 5.30 7.18 6.84
C GLY A 29 4.13 7.88 7.50
N LYS A 30 3.29 8.51 6.68
CA LYS A 30 2.08 9.23 7.12
C LYS A 30 0.91 8.79 6.26
N GLY A 31 -0.16 8.34 6.90
CA GLY A 31 -1.41 7.96 6.24
C GLY A 31 -2.54 8.95 6.51
N ALA A 32 -3.69 8.71 5.88
CA ALA A 32 -4.88 9.56 6.02
C ALA A 32 -5.38 9.64 7.48
N PHE A 33 -5.19 8.60 8.29
CA PHE A 33 -5.74 8.51 9.65
C PHE A 33 -4.69 8.52 10.78
N GLY A 34 -3.40 8.54 10.44
CA GLY A 34 -2.31 8.54 11.44
C GLY A 34 -0.95 8.32 10.80
N LYS A 35 0.05 7.89 11.57
CA LYS A 35 1.44 7.72 11.10
C LYS A 35 1.93 6.29 11.30
N VAL A 36 3.06 5.98 10.67
CA VAL A 36 3.78 4.71 10.79
C VAL A 36 5.16 4.98 11.38
N ARG A 37 5.49 4.29 12.46
CA ARG A 37 6.81 4.40 13.12
C ARG A 37 7.49 3.04 13.17
N VAL A 38 8.81 3.04 13.09
CA VAL A 38 9.58 1.85 13.46
C VAL A 38 9.50 1.67 14.98
N VAL A 39 9.30 0.44 15.42
CA VAL A 39 9.29 0.09 16.85
C VAL A 39 10.10 -1.15 17.11
N GLN A 40 10.68 -1.26 18.30
CA GLN A 40 11.36 -2.46 18.76
C GLN A 40 10.58 -3.10 19.91
N HIS A 41 10.25 -4.38 19.81
CA HIS A 41 9.65 -5.11 20.93
C HIS A 41 10.68 -5.31 22.05
N LYS A 42 10.36 -4.91 23.29
CA LYS A 42 11.35 -4.79 24.38
C LYS A 42 11.95 -6.11 24.84
N GLN A 43 11.19 -7.21 24.78
CA GLN A 43 11.64 -8.54 25.22
C GLN A 43 12.43 -9.25 24.12
N THR A 44 11.85 -9.34 22.92
CA THR A 44 12.40 -10.11 21.80
C THR A 44 13.42 -9.34 20.97
N ARG A 45 13.44 -8.00 21.07
CA ARG A 45 14.26 -7.08 20.27
C ARG A 45 13.94 -7.04 18.78
N ASN A 46 12.89 -7.73 18.34
CA ASN A 46 12.42 -7.68 16.96
C ASN A 46 11.92 -6.28 16.59
N LEU A 47 12.21 -5.86 15.36
CA LEU A 47 11.75 -4.62 14.77
C LEU A 47 10.44 -4.82 14.00
N TYR A 48 9.57 -3.82 14.07
CA TYR A 48 8.26 -3.80 13.42
C TYR A 48 7.89 -2.40 12.93
N ALA A 49 6.88 -2.32 12.08
CA ALA A 49 6.21 -1.08 11.73
C ALA A 49 4.92 -0.93 12.56
N LEU A 50 4.84 0.14 13.38
CA LEU A 50 3.65 0.49 14.15
C LEU A 50 2.84 1.56 13.40
N LYS A 51 1.72 1.16 12.80
CA LYS A 51 0.69 2.07 12.28
C LYS A 51 -0.27 2.39 13.42
N TYR A 52 -0.42 3.66 13.78
CA TYR A 52 -1.38 4.10 14.78
C TYR A 52 -2.42 5.03 14.16
N ILE A 53 -3.66 4.89 14.60
CA ILE A 53 -4.83 5.50 13.98
C ILE A 53 -5.65 6.21 15.07
N ASN A 54 -5.90 7.51 14.88
CA ASN A 54 -6.64 8.30 15.85
C ASN A 54 -8.15 7.98 15.82
N LYS A 55 -8.70 7.53 16.96
CA LYS A 55 -10.11 7.11 17.08
C LYS A 55 -11.10 8.22 16.76
N ALA A 56 -10.88 9.42 17.32
CA ALA A 56 -11.76 10.57 17.09
C ALA A 56 -11.81 10.96 15.59
N LYS A 57 -10.67 10.90 14.89
CA LYS A 57 -10.59 11.12 13.44
C LYS A 57 -11.36 10.05 12.67
N CYS A 58 -11.25 8.77 13.05
CA CYS A 58 -12.03 7.70 12.44
C CYS A 58 -13.54 7.90 12.59
N VAL A 59 -14.01 8.32 13.77
CA VAL A 59 -15.43 8.62 13.99
C VAL A 59 -15.90 9.77 13.10
N LYS A 60 -15.16 10.88 13.09
CA LYS A 60 -15.48 12.06 12.26
C LYS A 60 -15.57 11.72 10.77
N MET A 61 -14.72 10.82 10.30
CA MET A 61 -14.66 10.40 8.89
C MET A 61 -15.53 9.17 8.57
N LYS A 62 -16.33 8.67 9.53
CA LYS A 62 -17.16 7.46 9.39
C LYS A 62 -16.36 6.23 8.93
N ALA A 63 -15.12 6.09 9.40
CA ALA A 63 -14.18 5.05 8.99
C ALA A 63 -14.08 3.86 9.95
N VAL A 64 -14.78 3.90 11.10
CA VAL A 64 -14.68 2.88 12.16
C VAL A 64 -14.91 1.46 11.65
N ALA A 65 -15.95 1.25 10.85
CA ALA A 65 -16.26 -0.06 10.28
C ALA A 65 -15.11 -0.58 9.38
N ASN A 66 -14.50 0.30 8.58
CA ASN A 66 -13.39 -0.06 7.70
C ASN A 66 -12.14 -0.46 8.48
N ILE A 67 -11.83 0.24 9.57
CA ILE A 67 -10.67 -0.10 10.43
C ILE A 67 -10.87 -1.45 11.13
N ILE A 68 -12.09 -1.73 11.62
CA ILE A 68 -12.41 -3.03 12.22
C ILE A 68 -12.33 -4.14 11.16
N GLN A 69 -12.81 -3.87 9.94
CA GLN A 69 -12.73 -4.82 8.83
C GLN A 69 -11.29 -5.10 8.42
N GLU A 70 -10.46 -4.06 8.26
CA GLU A 70 -9.02 -4.19 7.96
C GLU A 70 -8.34 -5.07 9.02
N ARG A 71 -8.58 -4.83 10.31
CA ARG A 71 -8.04 -5.67 11.39
C ARG A 71 -8.45 -7.12 11.27
N ARG A 72 -9.73 -7.40 11.01
CA ARG A 72 -10.23 -8.79 10.92
C ARG A 72 -9.57 -9.51 9.76
N LEU A 73 -9.51 -8.85 8.62
CA LEU A 73 -8.92 -9.39 7.41
C LEU A 73 -7.41 -9.62 7.58
N LEU A 74 -6.68 -8.70 8.22
CA LEU A 74 -5.25 -8.88 8.50
C LEU A 74 -4.96 -10.00 9.53
N GLU A 75 -5.91 -10.33 10.40
CA GLU A 75 -5.78 -11.47 11.33
C GLU A 75 -5.83 -12.81 10.58
N GLU A 76 -6.54 -12.88 9.45
CA GLU A 76 -6.66 -14.07 8.61
C GLU A 76 -5.39 -14.38 7.80
N ILE A 77 -4.59 -13.35 7.51
CA ILE A 77 -3.49 -13.44 6.55
C ILE A 77 -2.18 -13.77 7.24
N ASP A 78 -1.51 -14.82 6.76
CA ASP A 78 -0.09 -15.10 7.01
C ASP A 78 0.56 -15.63 5.74
N HIS A 79 1.39 -14.81 5.10
CA HIS A 79 2.06 -15.19 3.86
C HIS A 79 3.44 -14.55 3.72
N ALA A 80 4.38 -15.28 3.10
CA ALA A 80 5.78 -14.86 2.95
C ALA A 80 5.95 -13.54 2.19
N PHE A 81 5.03 -13.24 1.26
CA PHE A 81 5.02 -12.06 0.40
C PHE A 81 3.87 -11.09 0.70
N VAL A 82 3.41 -11.07 1.94
CA VAL A 82 2.47 -10.08 2.46
C VAL A 82 3.07 -9.42 3.71
N VAL A 83 2.83 -8.13 3.90
CA VAL A 83 3.12 -7.45 5.16
C VAL A 83 2.14 -7.94 6.22
N ASN A 84 2.56 -8.89 7.04
CA ASN A 84 1.67 -9.55 7.99
C ASN A 84 1.44 -8.68 9.23
N MET A 85 0.24 -8.78 9.80
CA MET A 85 -0.04 -8.24 11.13
C MET A 85 0.51 -9.19 12.18
N ARG A 86 1.31 -8.63 13.10
CA ARG A 86 1.93 -9.35 14.22
C ARG A 86 1.20 -9.06 15.53
N TYR A 87 0.83 -7.80 15.75
CA TYR A 87 0.04 -7.43 16.92
C TYR A 87 -1.02 -6.39 16.55
N ALA A 88 -2.12 -6.39 17.30
CA ALA A 88 -3.09 -5.30 17.29
C ALA A 88 -3.48 -4.98 18.73
N PHE A 89 -3.68 -3.70 19.06
CA PHE A 89 -4.18 -3.27 20.36
C PHE A 89 -4.69 -1.83 20.27
N GLN A 90 -5.28 -1.32 21.35
CA GLN A 90 -5.77 0.06 21.40
C GLN A 90 -5.52 0.69 22.78
N ASP A 91 -5.34 2.01 22.79
CA ASP A 91 -5.41 2.84 23.99
C ASP A 91 -6.64 3.75 23.92
N ASP A 92 -6.77 4.72 24.82
CA ASP A 92 -7.96 5.58 24.89
C ASP A 92 -8.10 6.50 23.65
N GLU A 93 -7.01 6.77 22.92
CA GLU A 93 -6.97 7.74 21.82
C GLU A 93 -6.79 7.08 20.44
N ASN A 94 -6.12 5.92 20.39
CA ASN A 94 -5.63 5.32 19.16
C ASN A 94 -5.85 3.81 19.09
N CYS A 95 -6.02 3.32 17.86
CA CYS A 95 -5.87 1.92 17.50
C CYS A 95 -4.48 1.69 16.90
N PHE A 96 -3.88 0.55 17.17
CA PHE A 96 -2.51 0.22 16.77
C PHE A 96 -2.48 -1.10 16.00
N PHE A 97 -1.80 -1.06 14.86
CA PHE A 97 -1.38 -2.22 14.09
C PHE A 97 0.14 -2.31 14.17
N VAL A 98 0.66 -3.44 14.60
CA VAL A 98 2.09 -3.76 14.53
C VAL A 98 2.27 -4.76 13.40
N LEU A 99 2.95 -4.32 12.34
CA LEU A 99 3.12 -5.01 11.08
C LEU A 99 4.59 -5.41 10.88
N ASP A 100 4.83 -6.35 9.98
CA ASP A 100 6.17 -6.62 9.46
C ASP A 100 6.82 -5.32 8.93
N LEU A 101 8.11 -5.14 9.26
CA LEU A 101 8.85 -3.95 8.86
C LEU A 101 9.54 -4.17 7.50
N MET A 102 9.25 -3.30 6.55
CA MET A 102 9.86 -3.31 5.22
C MET A 102 10.84 -2.14 5.09
N LEU A 103 12.14 -2.44 5.12
CA LEU A 103 13.22 -1.44 5.10
C LEU A 103 13.64 -1.02 3.68
N GLY A 104 13.23 -1.80 2.68
CA GLY A 104 13.56 -1.58 1.28
C GLY A 104 12.73 -0.49 0.60
N GLY A 105 11.70 0.06 1.26
CA GLY A 105 10.82 1.08 0.67
C GLY A 105 9.76 0.51 -0.28
N ASP A 106 8.95 1.38 -0.86
CA ASP A 106 7.93 1.00 -1.86
C ASP A 106 8.49 1.00 -3.30
N LEU A 107 7.85 0.25 -4.19
CA LEU A 107 8.27 0.17 -5.59
C LEU A 107 8.02 1.48 -6.36
N ARG A 108 7.10 2.36 -5.91
CA ARG A 108 6.90 3.67 -6.52
C ARG A 108 8.17 4.51 -6.38
N PHE A 109 8.75 4.59 -5.18
CA PHE A 109 10.01 5.28 -4.91
C PHE A 109 11.14 4.80 -5.82
N HIS A 110 11.32 3.48 -5.95
CA HIS A 110 12.36 2.93 -6.81
C HIS A 110 12.12 3.20 -8.28
N LEU A 111 10.87 3.08 -8.74
CA LEU A 111 10.49 3.38 -10.11
C LEU A 111 10.74 4.85 -10.47
N ASP A 112 10.35 5.79 -9.60
CA ASP A 112 10.52 7.22 -9.84
C ASP A 112 12.01 7.61 -9.89
N ARG A 113 12.85 6.93 -9.09
CA ARG A 113 14.31 7.16 -9.05
C ARG A 113 15.05 6.54 -10.23
N LEU A 114 14.69 5.30 -10.60
CA LEU A 114 15.39 4.52 -11.63
C LEU A 114 14.79 4.74 -13.03
N GLY A 115 13.58 5.27 -13.13
CA GLY A 115 12.79 5.41 -14.36
C GLY A 115 12.18 4.09 -14.85
N SER A 116 12.85 2.96 -14.65
CA SER A 116 12.34 1.61 -14.90
C SER A 116 13.22 0.55 -14.24
N LEU A 117 12.71 -0.68 -14.16
CA LEU A 117 13.44 -1.84 -13.65
C LEU A 117 13.69 -2.86 -14.77
N PRO A 118 14.79 -3.62 -14.70
CA PRO A 118 15.05 -4.73 -15.63
C PRO A 118 13.94 -5.78 -15.60
N GLU A 119 13.65 -6.39 -16.74
CA GLU A 119 12.61 -7.43 -16.84
C GLU A 119 12.85 -8.58 -15.87
N GLU A 120 14.10 -9.00 -15.64
CA GLU A 120 14.45 -10.06 -14.70
C GLU A 120 13.97 -9.74 -13.27
N THR A 121 14.21 -8.52 -12.81
CA THR A 121 13.72 -8.04 -11.51
C THR A 121 12.21 -8.03 -11.46
N VAL A 122 11.55 -7.51 -12.51
CA VAL A 122 10.08 -7.45 -12.55
C VAL A 122 9.47 -8.85 -12.60
N ARG A 123 10.03 -9.78 -13.37
CA ARG A 123 9.61 -11.18 -13.42
C ARG A 123 9.69 -11.84 -12.05
N PHE A 124 10.77 -11.58 -11.30
CA PHE A 124 10.95 -12.10 -9.95
C PHE A 124 9.85 -11.58 -9.01
N TYR A 125 9.64 -10.26 -8.95
CA TYR A 125 8.56 -9.67 -8.15
C TYR A 125 7.18 -10.17 -8.57
N MET A 126 6.94 -10.33 -9.87
CA MET A 126 5.69 -10.88 -10.38
C MET A 126 5.44 -12.28 -9.88
N ALA A 127 6.48 -13.12 -9.71
CA ALA A 127 6.31 -14.45 -9.14
C ALA A 127 5.92 -14.39 -7.65
N GLU A 128 6.63 -13.59 -6.86
CA GLU A 128 6.37 -13.41 -5.42
C GLU A 128 4.96 -12.87 -5.16
N LEU A 129 4.58 -11.81 -5.87
CA LEU A 129 3.27 -11.19 -5.76
C LEU A 129 2.16 -12.10 -6.31
N SER A 130 2.44 -12.92 -7.33
CA SER A 130 1.49 -13.94 -7.80
C SER A 130 1.23 -15.00 -6.73
N SER A 131 2.27 -15.44 -6.01
CA SER A 131 2.12 -16.36 -4.87
C SER A 131 1.26 -15.73 -3.76
N ALA A 132 1.51 -14.46 -3.40
CA ALA A 132 0.68 -13.72 -2.46
C ALA A 132 -0.79 -13.61 -2.91
N LEU A 133 -1.05 -13.24 -4.16
CA LEU A 133 -2.42 -13.11 -4.68
C LEU A 133 -3.14 -14.46 -4.70
N ALA A 134 -2.48 -15.53 -5.10
CA ALA A 134 -3.05 -16.87 -5.06
C ALA A 134 -3.49 -17.25 -3.64
N TYR A 135 -2.62 -17.04 -2.65
CA TYR A 135 -2.95 -17.24 -1.24
C TYR A 135 -4.20 -16.44 -0.82
N LEU A 136 -4.25 -15.14 -1.14
CA LEU A 136 -5.41 -14.30 -0.81
C LEU A 136 -6.69 -14.79 -1.50
N HIS A 137 -6.60 -15.19 -2.77
CA HIS A 137 -7.75 -15.61 -3.57
C HIS A 137 -8.30 -16.96 -3.10
N ASP A 138 -7.44 -17.87 -2.64
CA ASP A 138 -7.79 -19.12 -1.95
C ASP A 138 -8.53 -18.85 -0.62
N HIS A 139 -8.13 -17.79 0.11
CA HIS A 139 -8.79 -17.30 1.32
C HIS A 139 -10.01 -16.40 1.05
N ARG A 140 -10.46 -16.37 -0.21
CA ARG A 140 -11.60 -15.56 -0.66
C ARG A 140 -11.46 -14.06 -0.40
N ILE A 141 -10.23 -13.54 -0.39
CA ILE A 141 -9.90 -12.12 -0.19
C ILE A 141 -9.50 -11.49 -1.53
N ILE A 142 -9.98 -10.27 -1.81
CA ILE A 142 -9.53 -9.44 -2.93
C ILE A 142 -8.88 -8.20 -2.36
N HIS A 143 -7.70 -7.84 -2.87
CA HIS A 143 -6.92 -6.69 -2.38
C HIS A 143 -7.48 -5.35 -2.90
N ARG A 144 -7.80 -5.26 -4.19
CA ARG A 144 -8.42 -4.10 -4.89
C ARG A 144 -7.58 -2.83 -5.07
N ASP A 145 -6.43 -2.69 -4.40
CA ASP A 145 -5.53 -1.52 -4.59
C ASP A 145 -4.06 -1.90 -4.88
N LEU A 146 -3.83 -2.85 -5.80
CA LEU A 146 -2.45 -3.14 -6.23
C LEU A 146 -1.92 -1.99 -7.08
N LYS A 147 -0.79 -1.42 -6.64
CA LYS A 147 -0.01 -0.38 -7.31
C LYS A 147 1.41 -0.37 -6.74
N PRO A 148 2.41 0.24 -7.41
CA PRO A 148 3.79 0.27 -6.90
C PRO A 148 3.92 0.85 -5.48
N ASP A 149 3.06 1.80 -5.10
CA ASP A 149 3.03 2.41 -3.75
C ASP A 149 2.65 1.40 -2.65
N ASN A 150 1.89 0.35 -2.99
CA ASN A 150 1.41 -0.68 -2.07
C ASN A 150 2.19 -2.00 -2.22
N ILE A 151 3.38 -1.95 -2.82
CA ILE A 151 4.32 -3.07 -2.89
C ILE A 151 5.61 -2.63 -2.24
N LEU A 152 5.93 -3.23 -1.09
CA LEU A 152 7.11 -2.89 -0.31
C LEU A 152 8.22 -3.93 -0.51
N LEU A 153 9.47 -3.50 -0.42
CA LEU A 153 10.63 -4.38 -0.42
C LEU A 153 11.14 -4.59 1.02
N ASP A 154 11.47 -5.83 1.35
CA ASP A 154 12.26 -6.11 2.56
C ASP A 154 13.74 -5.74 2.37
N GLU A 155 14.57 -5.96 3.39
CA GLU A 155 16.00 -5.63 3.33
C GLU A 155 16.80 -6.54 2.37
N GLN A 156 16.26 -7.70 2.02
CA GLN A 156 16.82 -8.62 1.02
C GLN A 156 16.27 -8.37 -0.39
N GLY A 157 15.33 -7.43 -0.54
CA GLY A 157 14.76 -7.03 -1.82
C GLY A 157 13.60 -7.88 -2.31
N HIS A 158 12.94 -8.65 -1.43
CA HIS A 158 11.71 -9.39 -1.79
C HIS A 158 10.47 -8.51 -1.72
N ALA A 159 9.56 -8.66 -2.67
CA ALA A 159 8.35 -7.86 -2.80
C ALA A 159 7.19 -8.38 -1.92
N HIS A 160 6.54 -7.47 -1.21
CA HIS A 160 5.42 -7.77 -0.32
C HIS A 160 4.22 -6.87 -0.59
N LEU A 161 3.03 -7.46 -0.64
CA LEU A 161 1.78 -6.70 -0.67
C LEU A 161 1.52 -6.05 0.69
N THR A 162 1.07 -4.80 0.68
CA THR A 162 0.65 -4.05 1.86
C THR A 162 -0.64 -3.27 1.59
N ASP A 163 -1.18 -2.62 2.63
CA ASP A 163 -2.36 -1.77 2.57
C ASP A 163 -3.66 -2.49 2.17
N PHE A 164 -4.22 -3.22 3.14
CA PHE A 164 -5.50 -3.92 3.02
C PHE A 164 -6.70 -3.04 3.40
N ASN A 165 -6.57 -1.71 3.45
CA ASN A 165 -7.62 -0.79 3.91
C ASN A 165 -8.94 -0.94 3.12
N ILE A 166 -8.86 -1.34 1.85
CA ILE A 166 -10.04 -1.57 0.99
C ILE A 166 -10.19 -3.03 0.57
N ALA A 167 -9.45 -3.96 1.16
CA ALA A 167 -9.59 -5.37 0.86
C ALA A 167 -10.94 -5.90 1.38
N VAL A 168 -11.48 -6.91 0.70
CA VAL A 168 -12.81 -7.47 1.01
C VAL A 168 -12.84 -8.97 0.76
N HIS A 169 -13.71 -9.66 1.48
CA HIS A 169 -14.08 -11.01 1.11
C HIS A 169 -15.00 -11.01 -0.12
N TYR A 170 -14.84 -12.00 -0.99
CA TYR A 170 -15.74 -12.23 -2.12
C TYR A 170 -16.45 -13.57 -2.01
N THR A 171 -17.60 -13.66 -2.66
CA THR A 171 -18.39 -14.89 -2.74
C THR A 171 -18.71 -15.16 -4.21
N GLU A 172 -18.82 -16.42 -4.59
CA GLU A 172 -19.22 -16.78 -5.96
C GLU A 172 -20.66 -16.37 -6.27
N HIS A 173 -21.50 -16.27 -5.24
CA HIS A 173 -22.93 -15.96 -5.37
C HIS A 173 -23.23 -14.46 -5.46
N LYS A 174 -22.27 -13.60 -5.11
CA LYS A 174 -22.47 -12.14 -5.09
C LYS A 174 -21.22 -11.41 -5.58
N GLN A 175 -21.32 -10.93 -6.81
CA GLN A 175 -20.30 -10.05 -7.39
C GLN A 175 -20.31 -8.67 -6.71
N LEU A 176 -19.12 -8.10 -6.58
CA LEU A 176 -18.94 -6.74 -6.07
C LEU A 176 -19.20 -5.74 -7.19
N THR A 177 -19.88 -4.64 -6.88
CA THR A 177 -20.19 -3.57 -7.86
C THR A 177 -19.63 -2.21 -7.47
N GLY A 178 -19.09 -2.09 -6.24
CA GLY A 178 -18.50 -0.85 -5.75
C GLY A 178 -17.18 -0.52 -6.44
N VAL A 179 -17.05 0.71 -6.91
CA VAL A 179 -15.80 1.23 -7.49
C VAL A 179 -14.88 1.67 -6.34
N ALA A 180 -13.74 0.99 -6.19
CA ALA A 180 -12.75 1.28 -5.16
C ALA A 180 -11.34 0.93 -5.68
N GLY A 181 -10.33 1.65 -5.20
CA GLY A 181 -8.92 1.53 -5.62
C GLY A 181 -8.41 2.74 -6.40
N SER A 182 -7.21 2.62 -6.94
CA SER A 182 -6.55 3.66 -7.72
C SER A 182 -6.89 3.54 -9.20
N MET A 183 -7.61 4.53 -9.76
CA MET A 183 -8.24 4.45 -11.10
C MET A 183 -7.33 3.94 -12.22
N ALA A 184 -6.06 4.33 -12.23
CA ALA A 184 -5.11 3.94 -13.28
C ALA A 184 -4.70 2.46 -13.24
N TYR A 185 -4.98 1.75 -12.15
CA TYR A 185 -4.70 0.33 -11.96
C TYR A 185 -5.98 -0.52 -11.97
N MET A 186 -7.17 0.11 -12.03
CA MET A 186 -8.45 -0.60 -12.02
C MET A 186 -8.68 -1.39 -13.30
N ALA A 187 -9.23 -2.58 -13.15
CA ALA A 187 -9.67 -3.40 -14.27
C ALA A 187 -10.90 -2.78 -14.99
N PRO A 188 -11.09 -3.03 -16.30
CA PRO A 188 -12.19 -2.46 -17.07
C PRO A 188 -13.58 -2.77 -16.50
N GLU A 189 -13.77 -3.96 -15.92
CA GLU A 189 -15.04 -4.41 -15.34
C GLU A 189 -15.45 -3.64 -14.08
N ILE A 190 -14.48 -3.11 -13.31
CA ILE A 190 -14.76 -2.23 -12.15
C ILE A 190 -15.34 -0.92 -12.68
N LEU A 191 -14.68 -0.31 -13.67
CA LEU A 191 -15.07 0.97 -14.25
C LEU A 191 -16.42 0.88 -14.98
N ALA A 192 -16.69 -0.27 -15.61
CA ALA A 192 -17.96 -0.56 -16.27
C ALA A 192 -19.08 -0.96 -15.28
N LYS A 193 -18.79 -1.10 -13.98
CA LYS A 193 -19.73 -1.53 -12.92
C LYS A 193 -20.44 -2.85 -13.25
N ARG A 194 -19.75 -3.78 -13.93
CA ARG A 194 -20.33 -5.04 -14.43
C ARG A 194 -20.37 -6.17 -13.42
N GLY A 195 -19.98 -5.90 -12.17
CA GLY A 195 -19.69 -6.95 -11.20
C GLY A 195 -18.27 -7.48 -11.39
N TYR A 196 -17.58 -7.75 -10.29
CA TYR A 196 -16.22 -8.32 -10.33
C TYR A 196 -15.94 -9.25 -9.15
N THR A 197 -14.88 -10.04 -9.31
CA THR A 197 -14.28 -10.96 -8.33
C THR A 197 -12.76 -10.75 -8.31
N PHE A 198 -12.00 -11.74 -7.85
CA PHE A 198 -10.54 -11.72 -7.67
C PHE A 198 -9.73 -11.41 -8.94
N ASN A 199 -10.27 -11.61 -10.14
CA ASN A 199 -9.59 -11.39 -11.42
C ASN A 199 -9.06 -9.95 -11.59
N ILE A 200 -9.60 -8.99 -10.85
CA ILE A 200 -9.17 -7.59 -10.91
C ILE A 200 -7.76 -7.37 -10.37
N ASP A 201 -7.32 -8.15 -9.37
CA ASP A 201 -6.00 -7.98 -8.78
C ASP A 201 -4.90 -8.37 -9.79
N TRP A 202 -5.17 -9.38 -10.63
CA TRP A 202 -4.28 -9.81 -11.70
C TRP A 202 -4.12 -8.77 -12.81
N TRP A 203 -5.19 -8.01 -13.11
CA TRP A 203 -5.10 -6.86 -14.01
C TRP A 203 -4.20 -5.78 -13.42
N SER A 204 -4.44 -5.40 -12.16
CA SER A 204 -3.66 -4.39 -11.46
C SER A 204 -2.18 -4.77 -11.36
N LEU A 205 -1.89 -6.06 -11.10
CA LEU A 205 -0.54 -6.61 -11.12
C LEU A 205 0.11 -6.49 -12.51
N GLY A 206 -0.65 -6.77 -13.58
CA GLY A 206 -0.20 -6.55 -14.97
C GLY A 206 0.10 -5.09 -15.29
N VAL A 207 -0.69 -4.15 -14.77
CA VAL A 207 -0.43 -2.70 -14.91
C VAL A 207 0.87 -2.33 -14.21
N CYS A 208 1.10 -2.86 -12.99
CA CYS A 208 2.35 -2.65 -12.26
C CYS A 208 3.55 -3.19 -13.04
N ALA A 209 3.49 -4.42 -13.54
CA ALA A 209 4.56 -5.04 -14.32
C ALA A 209 4.92 -4.22 -15.56
N TYR A 210 3.90 -3.80 -16.33
CA TYR A 210 4.10 -2.96 -17.50
C TYR A 210 4.78 -1.64 -17.10
N GLU A 211 4.29 -0.99 -16.04
CA GLU A 211 4.83 0.29 -15.59
C GLU A 211 6.28 0.18 -15.11
N LEU A 212 6.62 -0.87 -14.35
CA LEU A 212 7.97 -1.11 -13.87
C LEU A 212 8.95 -1.36 -15.03
N ILE A 213 8.55 -2.15 -16.03
CA ILE A 213 9.41 -2.47 -17.19
C ILE A 213 9.59 -1.26 -18.09
N PHE A 214 8.53 -0.48 -18.36
CA PHE A 214 8.54 0.55 -19.39
C PHE A 214 8.62 1.99 -18.86
N GLY A 215 8.54 2.20 -17.54
CA GLY A 215 8.56 3.53 -16.91
C GLY A 215 7.29 4.34 -17.11
N ARG A 216 6.23 3.72 -17.66
CA ARG A 216 4.95 4.38 -17.92
C ARG A 216 3.81 3.38 -17.90
N ARG A 217 2.63 3.81 -17.44
CA ARG A 217 1.42 2.99 -17.44
C ARG A 217 0.94 2.67 -18.88
N PRO A 218 0.30 1.50 -19.09
CA PRO A 218 -0.18 1.06 -20.40
C PRO A 218 -1.34 1.90 -20.95
N PHE A 219 -2.17 2.45 -20.07
CA PHE A 219 -3.31 3.31 -20.41
C PHE A 219 -3.15 4.67 -19.74
N ARG A 220 -3.46 5.75 -20.47
CA ARG A 220 -3.29 7.13 -20.02
C ARG A 220 -4.46 7.98 -20.53
N GLY A 221 -4.84 8.98 -19.76
CA GLY A 221 -5.85 9.97 -20.15
C GLY A 221 -5.55 11.31 -19.50
N LYS A 222 -5.98 12.41 -20.14
CA LYS A 222 -5.85 13.76 -19.55
C LYS A 222 -6.89 13.99 -18.46
N THR A 223 -8.07 13.39 -18.64
CA THR A 223 -9.15 13.37 -17.66
C THR A 223 -9.46 11.95 -17.19
N ASN A 224 -10.20 11.82 -16.09
CA ASN A 224 -10.69 10.51 -15.60
C ASN A 224 -11.57 9.81 -16.64
N SER A 225 -12.36 10.57 -17.42
CA SER A 225 -13.17 10.04 -18.51
C SER A 225 -12.31 9.48 -19.64
N ASP A 226 -11.27 10.20 -20.05
CA ASP A 226 -10.34 9.74 -21.08
C ASP A 226 -9.59 8.49 -20.63
N LEU A 227 -9.14 8.46 -19.38
CA LEU A 227 -8.44 7.31 -18.82
C LEU A 227 -9.37 6.09 -18.76
N THR A 228 -10.61 6.29 -18.32
CA THR A 228 -11.63 5.22 -18.31
C THR A 228 -11.89 4.69 -19.71
N TYR A 229 -12.00 5.58 -20.70
CA TYR A 229 -12.14 5.19 -22.10
C TYR A 229 -10.93 4.39 -22.59
N SER A 230 -9.70 4.86 -22.30
CA SER A 230 -8.46 4.19 -22.71
C SER A 230 -8.35 2.78 -22.12
N ILE A 231 -8.60 2.62 -20.82
CA ILE A 231 -8.63 1.32 -20.14
C ILE A 231 -9.67 0.39 -20.80
N ALA A 232 -10.86 0.91 -21.12
CA ALA A 232 -11.95 0.11 -21.67
C ALA A 232 -11.80 -0.24 -23.16
N LYS A 233 -11.15 0.62 -23.96
CA LYS A 233 -11.27 0.59 -25.44
C LYS A 233 -9.95 0.59 -26.20
N ASP A 234 -8.91 1.27 -25.72
CA ASP A 234 -7.69 1.43 -26.52
C ASP A 234 -6.92 0.10 -26.64
N PRO A 235 -6.29 -0.20 -27.77
CA PRO A 235 -5.42 -1.37 -27.86
C PRO A 235 -4.24 -1.22 -26.89
N LEU A 236 -3.81 -2.33 -26.28
CA LEU A 236 -2.57 -2.36 -25.50
C LEU A 236 -1.39 -2.11 -26.45
N ARG A 237 -0.70 -0.99 -26.26
CA ARG A 237 0.48 -0.60 -27.05
C ARG A 237 1.73 -0.78 -26.21
N PHE A 238 2.82 -1.16 -26.87
CA PHE A 238 4.14 -1.23 -26.26
C PHE A 238 5.01 -0.11 -26.85
N PRO A 239 6.01 0.40 -26.10
CA PRO A 239 7.01 1.32 -26.63
C PRO A 239 7.76 0.76 -27.86
N GLU A 240 8.38 1.63 -28.66
CA GLU A 240 9.19 1.20 -29.82
C GLU A 240 10.42 0.39 -29.39
N ASP A 241 10.98 0.71 -28.22
CA ASP A 241 12.08 0.01 -27.56
C ASP A 241 11.62 -1.20 -26.72
N ALA A 242 10.39 -1.70 -26.90
CA ALA A 242 9.88 -2.76 -26.05
C ALA A 242 10.65 -4.08 -26.16
N GLU A 243 11.07 -4.46 -27.38
CA GLU A 243 11.78 -5.72 -27.62
C GLU A 243 13.19 -5.74 -27.03
N SER A 244 13.80 -4.57 -26.81
CA SER A 244 15.11 -4.49 -26.13
C SER A 244 14.99 -4.51 -24.60
N ARG A 245 13.79 -4.26 -24.06
CA ARG A 245 13.54 -4.16 -22.61
C ARG A 245 12.76 -5.33 -22.04
N CYS A 246 12.00 -6.04 -22.87
CA CYS A 246 11.15 -7.14 -22.46
C CYS A 246 11.14 -8.23 -23.52
N THR A 247 11.45 -9.45 -23.11
CA THR A 247 11.41 -10.63 -23.98
C THR A 247 10.01 -10.84 -24.57
N ARG A 248 9.95 -11.55 -25.70
CA ARG A 248 8.68 -11.94 -26.31
C ARG A 248 7.76 -12.69 -25.33
N ALA A 249 8.32 -13.51 -24.44
CA ALA A 249 7.57 -14.19 -23.39
C ALA A 249 7.00 -13.20 -22.37
N GLY A 250 7.77 -12.20 -21.93
CA GLY A 250 7.28 -11.13 -21.06
C GLY A 250 6.17 -10.29 -21.69
N ILE A 251 6.31 -9.92 -22.96
CA ILE A 251 5.25 -9.22 -23.71
C ILE A 251 3.96 -10.07 -23.78
N GLN A 252 4.07 -11.38 -23.98
CA GLN A 252 2.92 -12.29 -23.97
C GLN A 252 2.28 -12.38 -22.57
N ALA A 253 3.07 -12.46 -21.50
CA ALA A 253 2.56 -12.45 -20.14
C ALA A 253 1.80 -11.15 -19.83
N LEU A 254 2.38 -9.99 -20.19
CA LEU A 254 1.73 -8.68 -20.00
C LEU A 254 0.39 -8.59 -20.76
N ARG A 255 0.31 -9.14 -21.97
CA ARG A 255 -0.96 -9.26 -22.70
C ARG A 255 -1.96 -10.16 -21.97
N GLY A 256 -1.51 -11.26 -21.37
CA GLY A 256 -2.34 -12.18 -20.58
C GLY A 256 -2.91 -11.54 -19.32
N PHE A 257 -2.10 -10.80 -18.55
CA PHE A 257 -2.57 -10.07 -17.36
C PHE A 257 -3.50 -8.90 -17.72
N LEU A 258 -3.23 -8.21 -18.82
CA LEU A 258 -4.01 -7.08 -19.33
C LEU A 258 -5.09 -7.49 -20.34
N GLU A 259 -5.55 -8.74 -20.27
CA GLU A 259 -6.72 -9.21 -21.00
C GLU A 259 -8.00 -8.62 -20.37
N ARG A 260 -8.87 -8.06 -21.20
CA ARG A 260 -10.08 -7.36 -20.75
C ARG A 260 -11.18 -8.31 -20.36
N ASP A 261 -11.27 -9.46 -21.03
CA ASP A 261 -12.19 -10.53 -20.64
C ASP A 261 -11.65 -11.25 -19.39
N PRO A 262 -12.29 -11.08 -18.21
CA PRO A 262 -11.75 -11.66 -16.98
C PRO A 262 -11.63 -13.18 -17.05
N ALA A 263 -12.47 -13.87 -17.83
CA ALA A 263 -12.43 -15.32 -17.98
C ALA A 263 -11.22 -15.83 -18.78
N LYS A 264 -10.60 -14.96 -19.58
CA LYS A 264 -9.38 -15.27 -20.37
C LYS A 264 -8.12 -14.68 -19.75
N ARG A 265 -8.27 -13.87 -18.70
CA ARG A 265 -7.16 -13.18 -18.03
C ARG A 265 -6.26 -14.18 -17.32
N MET A 266 -4.96 -14.01 -17.52
CA MET A 266 -3.93 -14.81 -16.86
C MET A 266 -3.92 -14.52 -15.35
N GLY A 267 -3.77 -15.56 -14.54
CA GLY A 267 -3.75 -15.46 -13.07
C GLY A 267 -4.08 -16.79 -12.40
N TRP A 268 -4.56 -16.71 -11.15
CA TRP A 268 -5.11 -17.84 -10.43
C TRP A 268 -6.50 -18.21 -10.96
N SER A 269 -6.81 -19.50 -10.97
CA SER A 269 -8.14 -20.01 -11.29
C SER A 269 -8.62 -21.03 -10.24
N PRO A 270 -9.94 -21.14 -9.99
CA PRO A 270 -10.46 -22.12 -9.04
C PRO A 270 -10.15 -23.58 -9.41
N ASN A 271 -9.97 -23.87 -10.71
CA ASN A 271 -9.77 -25.24 -11.20
C ASN A 271 -8.30 -25.67 -11.19
N GLU A 272 -7.37 -24.73 -11.37
CA GLU A 272 -5.95 -25.05 -11.56
C GLU A 272 -5.01 -24.26 -10.63
N GLY A 273 -5.54 -23.41 -9.74
CA GLY A 273 -4.75 -22.49 -8.94
C GLY A 273 -3.83 -21.64 -9.83
N MET A 274 -2.55 -21.60 -9.49
CA MET A 274 -1.50 -20.94 -10.31
C MET A 274 -0.90 -21.83 -11.42
N GLY A 275 -1.43 -23.03 -11.69
CA GLY A 275 -0.81 -24.00 -12.60
C GLY A 275 -0.47 -23.42 -13.98
N ALA A 276 -1.43 -22.78 -14.65
CA ALA A 276 -1.21 -22.12 -15.93
C ALA A 276 -0.17 -20.99 -15.87
N LEU A 277 -0.16 -20.22 -14.78
CA LEU A 277 0.78 -19.12 -14.58
C LEU A 277 2.22 -19.63 -14.40
N ARG A 278 2.42 -20.67 -13.56
CA ARG A 278 3.73 -21.26 -13.29
C ARG A 278 4.38 -21.87 -14.54
N ARG A 279 3.58 -22.41 -15.47
CA ARG A 279 4.07 -23.00 -16.74
C ARG A 279 4.29 -21.98 -17.86
N HIS A 280 3.88 -20.73 -17.68
CA HIS A 280 4.05 -19.72 -18.72
C HIS A 280 5.55 -19.45 -18.93
N ALA A 281 6.01 -19.41 -20.19
CA ALA A 281 7.44 -19.29 -20.54
C ALA A 281 8.15 -18.09 -19.91
N TRP A 282 7.39 -17.02 -19.58
CA TRP A 282 7.97 -15.87 -18.87
C TRP A 282 8.47 -16.20 -17.46
N PHE A 283 7.95 -17.23 -16.80
CA PHE A 283 8.34 -17.66 -15.46
C PHE A 283 9.23 -18.92 -15.46
N GLU A 284 9.76 -19.33 -16.62
CA GLU A 284 10.58 -20.55 -16.74
C GLU A 284 11.82 -20.55 -15.83
N SER A 285 12.39 -19.38 -15.58
CA SER A 285 13.57 -19.22 -14.71
C SER A 285 13.24 -19.20 -13.20
N ILE A 286 11.96 -19.25 -12.82
CA ILE A 286 11.53 -19.16 -11.43
C ILE A 286 11.36 -20.57 -10.86
N ASP A 287 12.08 -20.84 -9.78
CA ASP A 287 11.86 -22.04 -8.98
C ASP A 287 10.73 -21.78 -7.97
N TRP A 288 9.52 -22.25 -8.27
CA TRP A 288 8.36 -21.98 -7.41
C TRP A 288 8.40 -22.72 -6.06
N GLU A 289 9.21 -23.78 -5.92
CA GLU A 289 9.30 -24.54 -4.66
C GLU A 289 10.13 -23.78 -3.62
N THR A 290 11.19 -23.11 -4.06
CA THR A 290 12.10 -22.38 -3.18
C THR A 290 11.76 -20.90 -3.02
N LEU A 291 10.77 -20.42 -3.77
CA LEU A 291 10.35 -19.02 -3.79
C LEU A 291 9.79 -18.59 -2.43
N GLU A 292 8.77 -19.29 -1.91
CA GLU A 292 8.09 -18.94 -0.65
C GLU A 292 8.99 -19.06 0.59
N ASP A 293 9.99 -19.93 0.53
CA ASP A 293 11.04 -20.05 1.56
C ASP A 293 12.09 -18.91 1.49
N LYS A 294 11.96 -18.00 0.51
CA LYS A 294 12.92 -16.91 0.22
C LYS A 294 14.37 -17.38 0.09
N LYS A 295 14.58 -18.58 -0.46
CA LYS A 295 15.92 -19.13 -0.71
C LYS A 295 16.58 -18.55 -1.96
N GLN A 296 15.78 -18.05 -2.89
CA GLN A 296 16.27 -17.36 -4.09
C GLN A 296 16.69 -15.93 -3.73
N THR A 297 17.81 -15.48 -4.28
CA THR A 297 18.27 -14.10 -4.08
C THR A 297 17.50 -13.17 -5.03
N SER A 298 16.96 -12.06 -4.50
CA SER A 298 16.32 -11.04 -5.33
C SER A 298 17.33 -10.43 -6.31
N PRO A 299 16.98 -10.26 -7.61
CA PRO A 299 17.85 -9.57 -8.57
C PRO A 299 18.12 -8.10 -8.24
N PHE A 300 17.32 -7.50 -7.36
CA PHE A 300 17.50 -6.13 -6.89
C PHE A 300 17.44 -6.08 -5.37
N ILE A 301 18.55 -5.66 -4.75
CA ILE A 301 18.65 -5.48 -3.30
C ILE A 301 18.76 -3.97 -3.02
N PRO A 302 17.81 -3.37 -2.29
CA PRO A 302 17.87 -1.97 -1.89
C PRO A 302 19.15 -1.64 -1.12
N ASP A 303 19.73 -0.47 -1.37
CA ASP A 303 20.95 -0.02 -0.68
C ASP A 303 20.62 0.35 0.77
N SER A 304 21.10 -0.44 1.73
CA SER A 304 20.85 -0.23 3.16
C SER A 304 21.50 1.03 3.72
N LYS A 305 22.46 1.64 3.00
CA LYS A 305 23.14 2.89 3.42
C LYS A 305 22.43 4.14 2.95
N LYS A 306 21.47 4.03 2.04
CA LYS A 306 20.70 5.15 1.51
C LYS A 306 19.28 5.11 2.04
N ALA A 307 18.66 6.28 2.18
CA ALA A 307 17.22 6.34 2.42
C ALA A 307 16.50 5.72 1.22
N ASN A 308 15.70 4.70 1.49
CA ASN A 308 14.83 4.03 0.51
C ASN A 308 13.36 4.47 0.68
N PHE A 309 13.13 5.57 1.39
CA PHE A 309 11.82 6.14 1.69
C PHE A 309 11.94 7.66 1.61
N ASP A 310 10.81 8.36 1.48
CA ASP A 310 10.79 9.81 1.50
C ASP A 310 11.19 10.34 2.90
N ALA A 311 12.35 10.97 2.99
CA ALA A 311 12.89 11.55 4.22
C ALA A 311 12.09 12.76 4.73
N SER A 312 11.17 13.31 3.91
CA SER A 312 10.32 14.44 4.29
C SER A 312 9.46 14.15 5.53
N HIS A 313 9.04 12.89 5.71
CA HIS A 313 8.21 12.49 6.84
C HIS A 313 8.94 12.48 8.19
N GLU A 314 10.23 12.15 8.20
CA GLU A 314 11.07 12.18 9.39
C GLU A 314 11.36 13.63 9.82
N LEU A 315 11.57 14.51 8.84
CA LEU A 315 11.80 15.94 9.08
C LEU A 315 10.53 16.67 9.56
N GLU A 316 9.35 16.36 8.99
CA GLU A 316 8.07 16.91 9.41
C GLU A 316 7.80 16.58 10.89
N GLU A 317 8.12 15.36 11.32
CA GLU A 317 7.97 14.93 12.71
C GLU A 317 8.89 15.70 13.66
N LEU A 318 10.19 15.77 13.32
CA LEU A 318 11.20 16.43 14.15
C LEU A 318 10.95 17.93 14.34
N LEU A 319 10.36 18.59 13.33
CA LEU A 319 10.19 20.04 13.32
C LEU A 319 8.80 20.51 13.80
N LEU A 320 7.76 19.70 13.65
CA LEU A 320 6.36 20.17 13.76
C LEU A 320 5.49 19.39 14.76
N GLU A 321 5.99 18.35 15.44
CA GLU A 321 5.14 17.55 16.33
C GLU A 321 5.23 17.99 17.81
N ASP A 322 4.27 18.83 18.22
CA ASP A 322 4.15 19.34 19.59
C ASP A 322 3.82 18.25 20.64
N ASN A 323 3.25 17.11 20.21
CA ASN A 323 2.84 16.02 21.11
C ASN A 323 3.13 14.64 20.50
N PRO A 324 4.37 14.13 20.64
CA PRO A 324 4.75 12.84 20.09
C PRO A 324 4.02 11.69 20.80
N LEU A 325 3.82 10.59 20.06
CA LEU A 325 3.19 9.37 20.59
C LEU A 325 3.95 8.87 21.83
N LYS A 326 3.23 8.65 22.93
CA LYS A 326 3.78 8.14 24.19
C LYS A 326 2.87 7.05 24.74
N ALA A 327 3.45 6.02 25.33
CA ALA A 327 2.70 5.01 26.07
C ALA A 327 1.98 5.65 27.26
N ARG A 328 0.68 5.40 27.38
CA ARG A 328 -0.19 5.88 28.45
C ARG A 328 -0.97 4.71 29.04
N GLN A 329 -1.20 4.72 30.34
CA GLN A 329 -2.13 3.79 30.97
C GLN A 329 -3.55 4.13 30.52
N ARG A 330 -4.31 3.09 30.16
CA ARG A 330 -5.72 3.22 29.82
C ARG A 330 -6.52 3.62 31.06
N LYS A 331 -7.46 4.53 30.91
CA LYS A 331 -8.40 4.90 31.96
C LYS A 331 -9.48 3.82 32.09
N VAL A 332 -9.93 3.58 33.32
CA VAL A 332 -11.15 2.80 33.54
C VAL A 332 -12.31 3.64 33.00
N GLN A 333 -12.86 3.22 31.87
CA GLN A 333 -13.92 3.96 31.17
C GLN A 333 -15.19 3.11 31.11
N ASP A 334 -16.32 3.74 31.44
CA ASP A 334 -17.63 3.11 31.26
C ASP A 334 -18.00 3.11 29.77
N ILE A 335 -17.91 1.93 29.15
CA ILE A 335 -18.19 1.71 27.73
C ILE A 335 -19.63 2.12 27.36
N THR A 336 -20.57 2.07 28.31
CA THR A 336 -21.97 2.44 28.05
C THR A 336 -22.18 3.95 27.82
N SER A 337 -21.23 4.77 28.28
CA SER A 337 -21.23 6.23 28.11
C SER A 337 -20.62 6.71 26.79
N LEU A 338 -20.00 5.80 26.02
CA LEU A 338 -19.36 6.11 24.75
C LEU A 338 -20.38 6.31 23.62
N SER A 339 -19.99 7.04 22.57
CA SER A 339 -20.76 7.05 21.32
C SER A 339 -20.83 5.63 20.73
N ALA A 340 -21.84 5.36 19.91
CA ALA A 340 -22.02 4.05 19.28
C ALA A 340 -20.76 3.61 18.49
N GLU A 341 -20.12 4.53 17.79
CA GLU A 341 -18.91 4.27 17.01
C GLU A 341 -17.69 3.99 17.90
N MET A 342 -17.50 4.74 18.99
CA MET A 342 -16.40 4.50 19.93
C MET A 342 -16.59 3.17 20.66
N ARG A 343 -17.83 2.87 21.06
CA ARG A 343 -18.20 1.58 21.64
C ARG A 343 -17.92 0.42 20.68
N GLN A 344 -18.28 0.59 19.41
CA GLN A 344 -17.98 -0.41 18.38
C GLN A 344 -16.47 -0.67 18.26
N MET A 345 -15.64 0.38 18.34
CA MET A 345 -14.18 0.25 18.30
C MET A 345 -13.65 -0.51 19.54
N GLU A 346 -14.12 -0.17 20.74
CA GLU A 346 -13.74 -0.86 21.97
C GLU A 346 -14.10 -2.35 21.94
N GLU A 347 -15.30 -2.68 21.47
CA GLU A 347 -15.81 -4.05 21.45
C GLU A 347 -15.18 -4.92 20.34
N GLN A 348 -14.77 -4.33 19.20
CA GLN A 348 -14.39 -5.10 18.00
C GLN A 348 -12.90 -4.97 17.61
N PHE A 349 -12.19 -3.93 18.06
CA PHE A 349 -10.74 -3.80 17.88
C PHE A 349 -10.00 -4.42 19.08
N THR A 350 -10.23 -5.71 19.32
CA THR A 350 -9.61 -6.42 20.45
C THR A 350 -8.10 -6.63 20.25
N PRO A 351 -7.34 -6.85 21.33
CA PRO A 351 -5.94 -7.25 21.22
C PRO A 351 -5.74 -8.48 20.33
N TYR A 352 -4.61 -8.51 19.61
CA TYR A 352 -4.13 -9.64 18.83
C TYR A 352 -2.63 -9.81 19.06
N ASP A 353 -2.20 -11.05 19.29
CA ASP A 353 -0.80 -11.45 19.38
C ASP A 353 -0.61 -12.73 18.57
N PHE A 354 0.11 -12.62 17.45
CA PHE A 354 0.32 -13.73 16.51
C PHE A 354 1.03 -14.95 17.11
N LYS A 355 1.71 -14.82 18.25
CA LYS A 355 2.37 -15.94 18.92
C LYS A 355 1.45 -16.67 19.89
N LYS A 356 0.48 -15.96 20.47
CA LYS A 356 -0.43 -16.49 21.51
C LYS A 356 -1.77 -16.92 20.91
N MET A 357 -2.19 -16.32 19.80
CA MET A 357 -3.53 -16.49 19.25
C MET A 357 -3.51 -17.24 17.92
N GLN A 358 -4.46 -18.18 17.77
CA GLN A 358 -4.75 -18.79 16.48
C GLN A 358 -5.45 -17.79 15.58
N ARG A 359 -5.06 -17.78 14.30
CA ARG A 359 -5.71 -16.94 13.28
C ARG A 359 -7.16 -17.37 13.09
N ARG A 360 -8.07 -16.41 12.99
CA ARG A 360 -9.52 -16.63 12.88
C ARG A 360 -9.99 -16.26 11.49
N SER A 361 -10.68 -17.18 10.81
CA SER A 361 -11.43 -16.87 9.59
C SER A 361 -12.65 -16.02 9.93
N TYR A 362 -12.80 -14.86 9.30
CA TYR A 362 -14.00 -14.01 9.37
C TYR A 362 -14.87 -14.13 8.13
N TYR A 363 -14.45 -14.93 7.15
CA TYR A 363 -15.35 -15.37 6.09
C TYR A 363 -16.57 -16.07 6.68
N PRO A 364 -17.80 -15.68 6.30
CA PRO A 364 -19.00 -16.40 6.72
C PRO A 364 -19.00 -17.79 6.09
N GLN A 365 -18.44 -18.78 6.80
CA GLN A 365 -18.76 -20.17 6.53
C GLN A 365 -20.27 -20.30 6.67
N ASN A 366 -20.94 -20.93 5.70
CA ASN A 366 -22.39 -21.15 5.71
C ASN A 366 -22.86 -21.73 7.06
N GLN A 367 -23.13 -20.88 8.05
CA GLN A 367 -23.96 -21.23 9.19
C GLN A 367 -25.33 -21.48 8.58
N GLN A 368 -25.77 -22.74 8.62
CA GLN A 368 -27.14 -23.09 8.29
C GLN A 368 -28.05 -22.14 9.09
N LEU A 369 -28.69 -21.22 8.38
CA LEU A 369 -29.73 -20.35 8.91
C LEU A 369 -30.83 -21.27 9.43
N VAL A 370 -30.84 -21.50 10.74
CA VAL A 370 -32.02 -22.00 11.43
C VAL A 370 -33.07 -20.91 11.27
N SER A 371 -33.96 -21.11 10.33
CA SER A 371 -35.12 -20.26 10.07
C SER A 371 -36.00 -20.18 11.31
N THR A 372 -35.88 -19.11 12.09
CA THR A 372 -36.99 -18.64 12.91
C THR A 372 -37.78 -17.64 12.08
N ALA A 373 -38.80 -18.17 11.41
CA ALA A 373 -39.83 -17.38 10.75
C ALA A 373 -40.63 -16.61 11.80
N THR A 374 -40.61 -15.27 11.71
CA THR A 374 -41.75 -14.45 12.12
C THR A 374 -41.94 -13.35 11.11
N SER A 375 -43.07 -13.45 10.42
CA SER A 375 -43.63 -12.55 9.42
C SER A 375 -43.98 -11.17 9.99
N SER A 376 -43.55 -10.11 9.32
CA SER A 376 -44.38 -8.91 9.13
C SER A 376 -43.88 -8.07 7.96
N SER A 377 -44.85 -7.49 7.27
CA SER A 377 -44.87 -6.88 5.94
C SER A 377 -44.50 -5.40 5.92
N GLY A 378 -43.85 -4.94 4.84
CA GLY A 378 -43.86 -3.54 4.39
C GLY A 378 -42.67 -3.16 3.48
N PRO A 379 -42.89 -2.52 2.30
CA PRO A 379 -41.80 -2.14 1.41
C PRO A 379 -41.29 -0.73 1.72
N ALA A 380 -39.98 -0.56 1.86
CA ALA A 380 -39.35 0.75 1.85
C ALA A 380 -38.03 0.68 1.09
N SER A 381 -37.98 1.36 -0.06
CA SER A 381 -36.76 1.58 -0.83
C SER A 381 -35.87 2.59 -0.12
N SER A 382 -34.61 2.27 0.12
CA SER A 382 -33.58 3.27 0.44
C SER A 382 -32.26 2.92 -0.23
N ARG A 383 -31.82 3.83 -1.11
CA ARG A 383 -30.50 3.82 -1.76
C ARG A 383 -29.43 4.30 -0.77
N PRO A 384 -28.23 3.71 -0.74
CA PRO A 384 -27.07 4.34 -0.11
C PRO A 384 -26.38 5.33 -1.05
N VAL A 385 -26.03 6.51 -0.54
CA VAL A 385 -25.29 7.58 -1.22
C VAL A 385 -23.79 7.44 -0.90
N THR A 386 -22.94 7.48 -1.92
CA THR A 386 -21.48 7.44 -1.85
C THR A 386 -20.91 8.83 -1.51
N PRO A 387 -19.85 8.97 -0.68
CA PRO A 387 -19.21 10.26 -0.44
C PRO A 387 -18.37 10.70 -1.65
N MET A 388 -18.54 11.96 -2.06
CA MET A 388 -17.68 12.61 -3.07
C MET A 388 -16.33 13.03 -2.46
N THR A 389 -15.28 12.78 -3.22
CA THR A 389 -13.93 13.34 -3.04
C THR A 389 -13.98 14.85 -3.33
N ILE A 390 -13.63 15.67 -2.34
CA ILE A 390 -13.50 17.13 -2.52
C ILE A 390 -12.19 17.41 -3.25
N ALA A 391 -12.30 17.82 -4.52
CA ALA A 391 -11.24 18.49 -5.24
C ALA A 391 -11.20 19.96 -4.78
N ASN A 392 -10.00 20.42 -4.41
CA ASN A 392 -9.75 21.78 -3.95
C ASN A 392 -9.59 22.67 -5.19
N ASP A 393 -10.66 23.35 -5.60
CA ASP A 393 -10.61 24.39 -6.64
C ASP A 393 -10.89 25.74 -5.96
N GLY A 394 -9.83 26.50 -5.71
CA GLY A 394 -9.88 27.79 -5.05
C GLY A 394 -10.08 28.90 -6.08
N THR A 395 -11.31 29.34 -6.25
CA THR A 395 -11.64 30.58 -6.97
C THR A 395 -11.25 31.80 -6.13
N GLN A 396 -10.42 32.65 -6.71
CA GLN A 396 -10.12 34.02 -6.29
C GLN A 396 -11.38 34.90 -6.35
N GLU A 397 -11.58 35.75 -5.33
CA GLU A 397 -12.13 37.10 -5.53
C GLU A 397 -11.41 38.11 -4.62
N ASP A 398 -10.80 39.08 -5.30
CA ASP A 398 -10.60 40.51 -5.00
C ASP A 398 -10.50 41.04 -3.56
N TYR A 399 -9.31 41.58 -3.27
CA TYR A 399 -9.20 42.88 -2.61
C TYR A 399 -8.14 43.74 -3.30
N ALA A 400 -8.61 44.86 -3.86
CA ALA A 400 -7.81 45.90 -4.49
C ALA A 400 -6.95 46.67 -3.50
N LEU A 401 -5.68 46.95 -3.87
CA LEU A 401 -4.95 48.12 -3.40
C LEU A 401 -4.01 48.64 -4.48
N LYS A 402 -4.26 49.90 -4.83
CA LYS A 402 -3.59 50.75 -5.81
C LYS A 402 -2.08 50.82 -5.56
N HIS A 403 -1.27 50.76 -6.61
CA HIS A 403 -0.26 51.79 -6.87
C HIS A 403 0.11 51.85 -8.36
N ARG A 404 0.07 53.08 -8.89
CA ARG A 404 0.61 53.62 -10.15
C ARG A 404 1.91 52.91 -10.55
N GLY A 405 2.21 52.54 -11.79
CA GLY A 405 1.93 53.18 -13.07
C GLY A 405 3.27 53.56 -13.72
N ARG A 406 3.61 52.94 -14.85
CA ARG A 406 4.29 53.56 -16.02
C ARG A 406 4.67 52.49 -17.06
N SER A 407 4.16 52.75 -18.26
CA SER A 407 4.51 52.26 -19.59
C SER A 407 6.02 52.22 -19.87
N TYR A 408 6.47 51.27 -20.69
CA TYR A 408 7.31 51.53 -21.87
C TYR A 408 7.23 50.34 -22.84
N ASP A 409 6.84 50.65 -24.09
CA ASP A 409 6.85 49.77 -25.25
C ASP A 409 8.24 49.72 -25.91
N GLY A 410 8.52 48.58 -26.56
CA GLY A 410 9.25 48.49 -27.83
C GLY A 410 10.78 48.35 -27.77
N TYR A 411 11.33 47.28 -28.37
CA TYR A 411 12.16 47.29 -29.58
C TYR A 411 12.72 45.87 -29.88
N ASP A 412 12.51 45.43 -31.12
CA ASP A 412 13.22 44.32 -31.79
C ASP A 412 14.69 44.68 -32.05
N ALA A 413 15.59 43.67 -32.03
CA ALA A 413 16.67 43.48 -33.00
C ALA A 413 17.52 42.21 -32.74
N ASP A 414 17.88 41.56 -33.84
CA ASP A 414 18.65 40.32 -34.04
C ASP A 414 20.11 40.27 -33.51
N MET A 415 20.51 39.07 -33.03
CA MET A 415 21.76 38.25 -33.26
C MET A 415 23.17 38.92 -33.25
N PRO A 416 24.32 38.18 -33.03
CA PRO A 416 24.52 36.72 -33.15
C PRO A 416 25.38 36.05 -32.04
N ALA A 417 25.41 34.71 -32.10
CA ALA A 417 26.28 33.80 -31.37
C ALA A 417 27.75 33.81 -31.86
N THR A 418 28.69 33.41 -30.97
CA THR A 418 29.95 32.65 -31.20
C THR A 418 30.81 32.66 -29.90
N PRO A 419 31.84 31.81 -29.72
CA PRO A 419 31.76 30.36 -29.56
C PRO A 419 32.46 29.85 -28.29
N VAL A 420 32.20 28.58 -27.96
CA VAL A 420 32.81 27.80 -26.88
C VAL A 420 34.27 27.46 -27.20
N THR A 421 35.16 27.57 -26.22
CA THR A 421 36.48 26.90 -26.21
C THR A 421 36.61 25.97 -25.00
N PRO A 422 37.23 24.78 -25.14
CA PRO A 422 37.26 23.75 -24.11
C PRO A 422 38.47 23.88 -23.19
N VAL A 423 38.29 23.60 -21.89
CA VAL A 423 39.39 23.40 -20.94
C VAL A 423 39.56 21.91 -20.66
N ASN A 424 40.77 21.43 -20.94
CA ASN A 424 41.24 20.06 -20.80
C ASN A 424 41.51 19.72 -19.31
N PRO A 425 41.24 18.49 -18.84
CA PRO A 425 41.50 18.09 -17.46
C PRO A 425 42.92 17.50 -17.31
N GLN A 426 43.71 17.99 -16.36
CA GLN A 426 44.93 17.32 -15.91
C GLN A 426 44.83 16.93 -14.43
N MET A 427 44.93 15.62 -14.23
CA MET A 427 45.63 14.89 -13.17
C MET A 427 46.04 15.66 -11.91
N ASN A 428 45.60 15.15 -10.75
CA ASN A 428 46.49 15.07 -9.60
C ASN A 428 46.27 13.77 -8.83
N GLN A 429 47.25 12.88 -8.95
CA GLN A 429 47.48 11.76 -8.04
C GLN A 429 48.35 12.25 -6.89
N TYR A 430 47.95 11.85 -5.68
CA TYR A 430 48.74 11.58 -4.47
C TYR A 430 50.26 11.65 -4.59
N VAL A 431 50.92 12.41 -3.69
CA VAL A 431 51.96 11.91 -2.75
C VAL A 431 51.97 12.78 -1.49
N SER A 432 51.99 12.11 -0.33
CA SER A 432 52.19 12.62 1.02
C SER A 432 53.67 12.74 1.40
N GLU A 433 54.05 13.72 2.21
CA GLU A 433 55.06 13.66 3.31
C GLU A 433 55.27 15.11 3.82
N LYS A 434 54.88 15.44 5.06
CA LYS A 434 55.60 15.33 6.34
C LYS A 434 56.70 16.38 6.55
N ASP A 435 56.58 17.01 7.73
CA ASP A 435 57.60 17.62 8.58
C ASP A 435 58.27 18.94 8.13
N VAL A 436 57.82 20.07 8.70
CA VAL A 436 58.49 20.92 9.72
C VAL A 436 57.76 22.26 9.82
#